data_AF-G0X1X0-F1
#
_entry.id   AF-G0X1X0-F1
#
_cell.length_a   1.000
_cell.length_b   1.000
_cell.length_c   1.000
_cell.angle_alpha   90.00
_cell.angle_beta   90.00
_cell.angle_gamma   90.00
#
_symmetry.space_group_name_H-M   'P 1'
#
loop_
_entity.id
_entity.type
_entity.pdbx_description
1 polymer ?
#
loop_
_entity_poly.entity_id
_entity_poly.type
_entity_poly.pdbx_seq_one_letter_code
_entity_poly.pdbx_strand_id
1 'polypeptide(L)'
;MVKQEEIIEELKPIRMALHGDLSYEVNFYFEYTDSGKTIDDFRYALATTDEKTRKSMLERMSATFSESAISQYNLNEFDILRNDENTFYYIDKDKFDNAKKVIENLESEAFTPEDDLSVLGSNLSKVKGAIVEIKIKGTLPFYLFTKVETFNGFKKGKYSLSLGNIDKNGVRDLTDSKTIFGIRDYIGFYYHNGHFIINSKVDAERMLFLSSEYKKRALETVSDLIQFRSV
;
A
#
# COMPACT_ATOMS: atom_id res chain seq x y z
N MET A 1 20.12 -4.59 6.61
CA MET A 1 20.38 -3.98 5.29
C MET A 1 19.91 -4.98 4.24
N VAL A 2 18.80 -4.66 3.58
CA VAL A 2 18.20 -5.50 2.52
C VAL A 2 19.03 -5.35 1.24
N LYS A 3 19.22 -6.46 0.50
CA LYS A 3 19.94 -6.47 -0.78
C LYS A 3 18.98 -6.65 -1.97
N GLN A 4 19.38 -6.19 -3.15
CA GLN A 4 18.60 -6.35 -4.38
C GLN A 4 18.35 -7.83 -4.71
N GLU A 5 19.35 -8.70 -4.51
CA GLU A 5 19.19 -10.14 -4.73
C GLU A 5 18.14 -10.75 -3.80
N GLU A 6 18.08 -10.29 -2.54
CA GLU A 6 17.08 -10.75 -1.57
C GLU A 6 15.66 -10.40 -2.03
N ILE A 7 15.46 -9.18 -2.55
CA ILE A 7 14.18 -8.73 -3.13
C ILE A 7 13.81 -9.56 -4.36
N ILE A 8 14.77 -9.86 -5.24
CA ILE A 8 14.51 -10.66 -6.45
C ILE A 8 14.08 -12.08 -6.08
N GLU A 9 14.77 -12.71 -5.12
CA GLU A 9 14.45 -14.05 -4.62
C GLU A 9 13.07 -14.07 -3.94
N GLU A 10 12.78 -13.06 -3.13
CA GLU A 10 11.51 -12.90 -2.42
C GLU A 10 10.31 -12.83 -3.37
N LEU A 11 10.48 -12.24 -4.56
CA LEU A 11 9.41 -12.10 -5.55
C LEU A 11 9.22 -13.33 -6.45
N LYS A 12 10.07 -14.37 -6.34
CA LYS A 12 9.92 -15.61 -7.13
C LYS A 12 8.56 -16.28 -6.97
N PRO A 13 7.99 -16.43 -5.76
CA PRO A 13 6.69 -17.05 -5.59
C PRO A 13 5.57 -16.32 -6.35
N ILE A 14 5.61 -14.99 -6.43
CA ILE A 14 4.65 -14.19 -7.21
C ILE A 14 4.71 -14.57 -8.70
N ARG A 15 5.93 -14.70 -9.25
CA ARG A 15 6.12 -15.11 -10.65
C ARG A 15 5.62 -16.54 -10.88
N MET A 16 5.94 -17.46 -9.98
CA MET A 16 5.44 -18.84 -10.04
C MET A 16 3.92 -18.91 -9.96
N ALA A 17 3.29 -18.11 -9.10
CA ALA A 17 1.83 -18.01 -9.02
C ALA A 17 1.20 -17.48 -10.32
N LEU A 18 1.84 -16.49 -10.98
CA LEU A 18 1.41 -15.99 -12.29
C LEU A 18 1.50 -17.03 -13.41
N HIS A 19 2.48 -17.94 -13.34
CA HIS A 19 2.64 -19.05 -14.28
C HIS A 19 1.73 -20.25 -14.00
N GLY A 20 1.00 -20.24 -12.88
CA GLY A 20 0.12 -21.34 -12.47
C GLY A 20 0.82 -22.45 -11.69
N ASP A 21 2.09 -22.25 -11.31
CA ASP A 21 2.88 -23.23 -10.56
C ASP A 21 2.52 -23.25 -9.06
N LEU A 22 1.99 -22.13 -8.54
CA LEU A 22 1.55 -21.99 -7.16
C LEU A 22 0.13 -21.45 -7.07
N SER A 23 -0.67 -22.03 -6.16
CA SER A 23 -1.99 -21.50 -5.81
C SER A 23 -1.84 -20.22 -5.00
N TYR A 24 -2.71 -19.24 -5.28
CA TYR A 24 -2.74 -17.97 -4.59
C TYR A 24 -4.16 -17.49 -4.29
N GLU A 25 -4.29 -16.64 -3.28
CA GLU A 25 -5.50 -15.90 -2.93
C GLU A 25 -5.16 -14.40 -2.89
N VAL A 26 -6.12 -13.55 -3.28
CA VAL A 26 -5.94 -12.10 -3.30
C VAL A 26 -7.15 -11.43 -2.65
N ASN A 27 -6.90 -10.67 -1.59
CA ASN A 27 -7.90 -9.89 -0.87
C ASN A 27 -7.61 -8.40 -1.01
N PHE A 28 -8.67 -7.60 -1.07
CA PHE A 28 -8.57 -6.15 -1.23
C PHE A 28 -9.20 -5.48 -0.02
N TYR A 29 -8.43 -4.62 0.64
CA TYR A 29 -8.88 -3.80 1.75
C TYR A 29 -8.80 -2.34 1.36
N PHE A 30 -9.91 -1.61 1.46
CA PHE A 30 -9.92 -0.17 1.30
C PHE A 30 -9.69 0.47 2.66
N GLU A 31 -8.59 1.20 2.78
CA GLU A 31 -8.26 1.95 3.98
C GLU A 31 -9.00 3.28 3.95
N TYR A 32 -9.77 3.56 5.00
CA TYR A 32 -10.53 4.79 5.13
C TYR A 32 -10.53 5.33 6.56
N THR A 33 -10.88 6.61 6.68
CA THR A 33 -11.11 7.25 7.97
C THR A 33 -12.10 8.41 7.83
N ASP A 34 -12.96 8.60 8.84
CA ASP A 34 -13.96 9.67 8.86
C ASP A 34 -13.37 11.05 9.14
N SER A 35 -12.29 11.09 9.92
CA SER A 35 -11.65 12.33 10.37
C SER A 35 -10.14 12.19 10.63
N GLY A 36 -9.59 10.98 10.42
CA GLY A 36 -8.36 10.50 11.03
C GLY A 36 -7.16 11.41 10.81
N LYS A 37 -6.68 11.95 11.93
CA LYS A 37 -5.37 12.63 12.02
C LYS A 37 -4.28 11.64 12.44
N THR A 38 -4.67 10.46 12.92
CA THR A 38 -3.79 9.45 13.50
C THR A 38 -4.07 8.07 12.92
N ILE A 39 -3.07 7.18 12.98
CA ILE A 39 -3.16 5.82 12.43
C ILE A 39 -4.17 4.93 13.19
N ASP A 40 -4.56 5.31 14.41
CA ASP A 40 -5.58 4.64 15.24
C ASP A 40 -7.02 4.77 14.69
N ASP A 41 -7.26 5.83 13.93
CA ASP A 41 -8.58 6.17 13.41
C ASP A 41 -8.90 5.44 12.10
N PHE A 42 -7.99 4.57 11.64
CA PHE A 42 -8.13 3.85 10.38
C PHE A 42 -9.01 2.63 10.51
N ARG A 43 -9.81 2.42 9.46
CA ARG A 43 -10.68 1.27 9.28
C ARG A 43 -10.45 0.69 7.89
N TYR A 44 -10.80 -0.56 7.74
CA TYR A 44 -10.57 -1.34 6.54
C TYR A 44 -11.88 -1.98 6.09
N ALA A 45 -12.28 -1.72 4.86
CA ALA A 45 -13.45 -2.33 4.25
C ALA A 45 -13.00 -3.38 3.23
N LEU A 46 -13.55 -4.60 3.33
CA LEU A 46 -13.25 -5.67 2.37
C LEU A 46 -13.94 -5.40 1.04
N ALA A 47 -13.20 -5.59 -0.06
CA ALA A 47 -13.77 -5.56 -1.40
C ALA A 47 -13.79 -6.95 -2.02
N THR A 48 -14.96 -7.35 -2.51
CA THR A 48 -15.10 -8.55 -3.33
C THR A 48 -14.54 -8.26 -4.72
N THR A 49 -13.60 -9.07 -5.20
CA THR A 49 -13.00 -8.93 -6.53
C THR A 49 -13.14 -10.18 -7.38
N ASP A 50 -13.16 -10.00 -8.71
CA ASP A 50 -13.18 -11.09 -9.68
C ASP A 50 -11.76 -11.65 -9.95
N GLU A 51 -11.69 -12.83 -10.55
CA GLU A 51 -10.41 -13.51 -10.84
C GLU A 51 -9.49 -12.65 -11.72
N LYS A 52 -10.05 -11.95 -12.70
CA LYS A 52 -9.29 -11.08 -13.61
C LYS A 52 -8.59 -9.94 -12.86
N THR A 53 -9.30 -9.29 -11.93
CA THR A 53 -8.76 -8.21 -11.09
C THR A 53 -7.67 -8.73 -10.17
N ARG A 54 -7.88 -9.91 -9.56
CA ARG A 54 -6.88 -10.56 -8.70
C ARG A 54 -5.60 -10.86 -9.47
N LYS A 55 -5.71 -11.48 -10.66
CA LYS A 55 -4.56 -11.76 -11.53
C LYS A 55 -3.85 -10.48 -11.97
N SER A 56 -4.59 -9.44 -12.34
CA SER A 56 -4.01 -8.15 -12.75
C SER A 56 -3.13 -7.54 -11.65
N MET A 57 -3.45 -7.75 -10.36
CA MET A 57 -2.61 -7.25 -9.28
C MET A 57 -1.27 -7.97 -9.17
N LEU A 58 -1.24 -9.29 -9.36
CA LEU A 58 0.01 -10.04 -9.42
C LEU A 58 0.86 -9.56 -10.61
N GLU A 59 0.25 -9.34 -11.78
CA GLU A 59 0.93 -8.84 -12.98
C GLU A 59 1.56 -7.46 -12.72
N ARG A 60 0.82 -6.55 -12.08
CA ARG A 60 1.33 -5.21 -11.70
C ARG A 60 2.46 -5.28 -10.70
N MET A 61 2.37 -6.15 -9.69
CA MET A 61 3.45 -6.36 -8.73
C MET A 61 4.70 -6.85 -9.45
N SER A 62 4.56 -7.87 -10.29
CA SER A 62 5.68 -8.44 -11.06
C SER A 62 6.28 -7.45 -12.04
N ALA A 63 5.48 -6.54 -12.61
CA ALA A 63 5.97 -5.49 -13.50
C ALA A 63 6.70 -4.37 -12.73
N THR A 64 6.07 -3.86 -11.66
CA THR A 64 6.60 -2.76 -10.84
C THR A 64 7.94 -3.14 -10.19
N PHE A 65 8.02 -4.36 -9.66
CA PHE A 65 9.22 -4.89 -9.01
C PHE A 65 9.85 -6.01 -9.85
N SER A 66 9.89 -5.80 -11.16
CA SER A 66 10.57 -6.74 -12.06
C SER A 66 12.06 -6.82 -11.74
N GLU A 67 12.67 -7.96 -12.04
CA GLU A 67 14.12 -8.15 -11.87
C GLU A 67 14.92 -7.09 -12.62
N SER A 68 14.48 -6.73 -13.82
CA SER A 68 15.05 -5.64 -14.60
C SER A 68 14.95 -4.30 -13.90
N ALA A 69 13.80 -3.98 -13.29
CA ALA A 69 13.63 -2.73 -12.55
C ALA A 69 14.52 -2.70 -11.30
N ILE A 70 14.49 -3.76 -10.50
CA ILE A 70 15.28 -3.86 -9.27
C ILE A 70 16.77 -3.75 -9.56
N SER A 71 17.27 -4.42 -10.61
CA SER A 71 18.68 -4.42 -10.97
C SER A 71 19.17 -3.09 -11.55
N GLN A 72 18.27 -2.29 -12.13
CA GLN A 72 18.60 -0.99 -12.73
C GLN A 72 18.56 0.16 -11.72
N TYR A 73 17.78 0.02 -10.63
CA TYR A 73 17.49 1.09 -9.69
C TYR A 73 18.33 0.91 -8.44
N ASN A 74 18.74 2.00 -7.79
CA ASN A 74 19.42 1.90 -6.51
C ASN A 74 18.46 1.35 -5.44
N LEU A 75 18.99 0.66 -4.43
CA LEU A 75 18.25 0.28 -3.24
C LEU A 75 18.84 1.00 -2.03
N ASN A 76 18.09 1.95 -1.48
CA ASN A 76 18.53 2.78 -0.36
C ASN A 76 17.62 2.63 0.85
N GLU A 77 18.17 2.83 2.04
CA GLU A 77 17.31 2.99 3.22
C GLU A 77 16.48 4.27 3.07
N PHE A 78 15.21 4.22 3.44
CA PHE A 78 14.32 5.38 3.32
C PHE A 78 14.81 6.57 4.16
N ASP A 79 14.92 7.72 3.51
CA ASP A 79 15.25 9.00 4.12
C ASP A 79 14.20 10.04 3.71
N ILE A 80 13.58 10.71 4.68
CA ILE A 80 12.57 11.74 4.43
C ILE A 80 13.14 12.95 3.65
N LEU A 81 14.43 13.24 3.78
CA LEU A 81 15.04 14.42 3.15
C LEU A 81 15.52 14.14 1.72
N ARG A 82 15.63 12.87 1.33
CA ARG A 82 16.15 12.48 0.01
C ARG A 82 15.06 11.90 -0.86
N ASN A 83 14.99 12.37 -2.11
CA ASN A 83 14.12 11.79 -3.11
C ASN A 83 14.90 11.72 -4.40
N ASP A 84 15.49 10.55 -4.63
CA ASP A 84 16.40 10.27 -5.72
C ASP A 84 15.60 9.60 -6.84
N GLU A 85 15.75 10.12 -8.05
CA GLU A 85 15.20 9.45 -9.23
C GLU A 85 15.88 8.07 -9.40
N ASN A 86 15.14 7.09 -9.92
CA ASN A 86 15.62 5.71 -10.14
C ASN A 86 16.09 4.98 -8.87
N THR A 87 15.40 5.17 -7.75
CA THR A 87 15.72 4.53 -6.48
C THR A 87 14.48 3.83 -5.90
N PHE A 88 14.64 2.56 -5.54
CA PHE A 88 13.77 1.90 -4.58
C PHE A 88 14.26 2.20 -3.16
N TYR A 89 13.32 2.40 -2.25
CA TYR A 89 13.63 2.54 -0.83
C TYR A 89 13.23 1.29 -0.06
N TYR A 90 13.92 1.02 1.05
CA TYR A 90 13.46 0.05 2.03
C TYR A 90 13.28 0.66 3.43
N ILE A 91 12.31 0.13 4.17
CA ILE A 91 12.02 0.48 5.56
C ILE A 91 11.86 -0.84 6.33
N ASP A 92 12.64 -1.04 7.39
CA ASP A 92 12.35 -2.12 8.35
C ASP A 92 11.05 -1.81 9.10
N LYS A 93 10.20 -2.81 9.36
CA LYS A 93 8.86 -2.58 9.92
C LYS A 93 8.85 -1.78 11.22
N ASP A 94 9.89 -1.92 12.03
CA ASP A 94 10.02 -1.28 13.35
C ASP A 94 10.63 0.13 13.30
N LYS A 95 11.00 0.64 12.11
CA LYS A 95 11.63 1.97 11.97
C LYS A 95 10.67 3.13 12.28
N PHE A 96 9.39 2.94 11.97
CA PHE A 96 8.32 3.91 12.16
C PHE A 96 7.17 3.28 12.92
N ASP A 97 6.70 3.96 13.97
CA ASP A 97 5.62 3.46 14.85
C ASP A 97 4.34 3.22 14.04
N ASN A 98 4.03 4.13 13.10
CA ASN A 98 2.85 3.98 12.26
C ASN A 98 2.98 2.79 11.31
N ALA A 99 4.16 2.56 10.73
CA ALA A 99 4.40 1.45 9.82
C ALA A 99 4.27 0.10 10.55
N LYS A 100 4.86 0.00 11.75
CA LYS A 100 4.72 -1.14 12.64
C LYS A 100 3.25 -1.42 12.94
N LYS A 101 2.51 -0.40 13.35
CA LYS A 101 1.09 -0.54 13.74
C LYS A 101 0.20 -0.99 12.58
N VAL A 102 0.44 -0.50 11.36
CA VAL A 102 -0.29 -0.95 10.16
C VAL A 102 -0.12 -2.45 9.97
N ILE A 103 1.10 -2.96 10.09
CA ILE A 103 1.37 -4.40 9.94
C ILE A 103 0.81 -5.20 11.10
N GLU A 104 0.97 -4.73 12.35
CA GLU A 104 0.37 -5.39 13.52
C GLU A 104 -1.15 -5.51 13.38
N ASN A 105 -1.81 -4.50 12.84
CA ASN A 105 -3.24 -4.55 12.56
C ASN A 105 -3.56 -5.57 11.47
N LEU A 106 -2.81 -5.60 10.35
CA LEU A 106 -3.06 -6.51 9.23
C LEU A 106 -2.75 -7.98 9.53
N GLU A 107 -1.76 -8.24 10.38
CA GLU A 107 -1.34 -9.59 10.78
C GLU A 107 -2.05 -10.08 12.06
N SER A 108 -2.84 -9.23 12.72
CA SER A 108 -3.57 -9.59 13.95
C SER A 108 -4.63 -10.66 13.69
N GLU A 109 -4.69 -11.69 14.54
CA GLU A 109 -5.80 -12.67 14.53
C GLU A 109 -7.17 -12.01 14.79
N ALA A 110 -7.18 -10.86 15.48
CA ALA A 110 -8.39 -10.09 15.73
C ALA A 110 -8.74 -9.13 14.58
N PHE A 111 -7.94 -9.08 13.51
CA PHE A 111 -8.22 -8.26 12.34
C PHE A 111 -9.53 -8.71 11.70
N THR A 112 -10.56 -7.88 11.87
CA THR A 112 -11.87 -8.10 11.26
C THR A 112 -12.18 -6.86 10.43
N PRO A 113 -11.93 -6.88 9.10
CA PRO A 113 -12.34 -5.78 8.24
C PRO A 113 -13.88 -5.67 8.30
N GLU A 114 -14.41 -4.46 8.09
CA GLU A 114 -15.86 -4.29 7.99
C GLU A 114 -16.39 -5.03 6.75
N ASP A 115 -17.59 -5.59 6.90
CA ASP A 115 -18.12 -6.69 6.08
C ASP A 115 -18.13 -6.39 4.57
N ASP A 116 -18.32 -5.13 4.17
CA ASP A 116 -18.19 -4.71 2.77
C ASP A 116 -18.03 -3.17 2.62
N LEU A 117 -17.80 -2.74 1.37
CA LEU A 117 -17.60 -1.33 0.99
C LEU A 117 -18.81 -0.41 1.22
N SER A 118 -19.99 -0.93 1.56
CA SER A 118 -21.19 -0.11 1.82
C SER A 118 -20.99 0.86 2.98
N VAL A 119 -20.05 0.57 3.89
CA VAL A 119 -19.66 1.42 5.03
C VAL A 119 -19.06 2.76 4.58
N LEU A 120 -18.49 2.80 3.37
CA LEU A 120 -18.02 4.04 2.75
C LEU A 120 -19.19 4.95 2.31
N GLY A 121 -20.40 4.40 2.20
CA GLY A 121 -21.63 5.10 1.82
C GLY A 121 -21.43 5.94 0.57
N SER A 122 -21.87 7.20 0.63
CA SER A 122 -21.63 8.21 -0.41
C SER A 122 -20.42 9.10 -0.19
N ASN A 123 -19.43 8.64 0.58
CA ASN A 123 -18.32 9.48 0.98
C ASN A 123 -16.97 8.82 0.71
N LEU A 124 -16.81 8.46 -0.56
CA LEU A 124 -15.58 7.95 -1.14
C LEU A 124 -14.36 8.83 -0.81
N SER A 125 -14.51 10.15 -0.57
CA SER A 125 -13.40 11.04 -0.16
C SER A 125 -12.66 10.60 1.11
N LYS A 126 -13.26 9.72 1.91
CA LYS A 126 -12.67 9.11 3.12
C LYS A 126 -11.60 8.05 2.83
N VAL A 127 -11.61 7.45 1.63
CA VAL A 127 -10.64 6.42 1.22
C VAL A 127 -9.26 7.05 1.01
N LYS A 128 -8.24 6.47 1.64
CA LYS A 128 -6.86 6.92 1.53
C LYS A 128 -6.06 6.14 0.50
N GLY A 129 -6.32 4.84 0.41
CA GLY A 129 -5.71 3.93 -0.54
C GLY A 129 -6.31 2.52 -0.41
N ALA A 130 -5.72 1.58 -1.14
CA ALA A 130 -6.09 0.18 -1.09
C ALA A 130 -4.87 -0.66 -0.74
N ILE A 131 -5.07 -1.60 0.17
CA ILE A 131 -4.11 -2.62 0.57
C ILE A 131 -4.55 -3.91 -0.09
N VAL A 132 -3.68 -4.55 -0.86
CA VAL A 132 -3.96 -5.83 -1.51
C VAL A 132 -3.11 -6.90 -0.82
N GLU A 133 -3.76 -7.82 -0.13
CA GLU A 133 -3.11 -8.99 0.47
C GLU A 133 -3.04 -10.09 -0.59
N ILE A 134 -1.84 -10.58 -0.85
CA ILE A 134 -1.59 -11.75 -1.69
C ILE A 134 -1.05 -12.87 -0.81
N LYS A 135 -1.80 -13.96 -0.71
CA LYS A 135 -1.40 -15.19 -0.02
C LYS A 135 -0.97 -16.21 -1.07
N ILE A 136 0.29 -16.64 -1.03
CA ILE A 136 0.80 -17.73 -1.86
C ILE A 136 1.09 -18.93 -0.97
N LYS A 137 0.73 -20.12 -1.46
CA LYS A 137 0.95 -21.35 -0.69
C LYS A 137 2.43 -21.51 -0.32
N GLY A 138 2.69 -21.62 1.00
CA GLY A 138 4.03 -21.83 1.53
C GLY A 138 4.86 -20.56 1.72
N THR A 139 4.26 -19.37 1.59
CA THR A 139 4.94 -18.08 1.83
C THR A 139 4.18 -17.24 2.84
N LEU A 140 4.87 -16.30 3.46
CA LEU A 140 4.19 -15.22 4.17
C LEU A 140 3.36 -14.38 3.18
N PRO A 141 2.28 -13.71 3.65
CA PRO A 141 1.51 -12.82 2.79
C PRO A 141 2.37 -11.65 2.27
N PHE A 142 2.02 -11.16 1.08
CA PHE A 142 2.47 -9.87 0.60
C PHE A 142 1.36 -8.85 0.81
N TYR A 143 1.69 -7.68 1.33
CA TYR A 143 0.75 -6.58 1.47
C TYR A 143 1.17 -5.45 0.53
N LEU A 144 0.41 -5.26 -0.54
CA LEU A 144 0.65 -4.24 -1.55
C LEU A 144 -0.10 -2.97 -1.19
N PHE A 145 0.59 -1.85 -1.14
CA PHE A 145 0.00 -0.56 -0.84
C PHE A 145 -0.13 0.24 -2.12
N THR A 146 -1.39 0.53 -2.47
CA THR A 146 -1.76 1.15 -3.74
C THR A 146 -2.58 2.40 -3.51
N LYS A 147 -2.30 3.43 -4.31
CA LYS A 147 -3.09 4.65 -4.27
C LYS A 147 -4.39 4.47 -5.04
N VAL A 148 -5.48 4.86 -4.40
CA VAL A 148 -6.81 4.96 -5.01
C VAL A 148 -7.04 6.41 -5.45
N GLU A 149 -7.59 6.60 -6.65
CA GLU A 149 -7.92 7.91 -7.20
C GLU A 149 -9.35 7.90 -7.77
N THR A 150 -10.01 9.06 -7.72
CA THR A 150 -11.34 9.21 -8.34
C THR A 150 -11.22 9.29 -9.86
N PHE A 151 -12.23 8.85 -10.60
CA PHE A 151 -12.25 8.92 -12.07
C PHE A 151 -11.97 10.33 -12.63
N ASN A 152 -12.49 11.37 -11.97
CA ASN A 152 -12.19 12.76 -12.33
C ASN A 152 -10.72 13.14 -12.04
N GLY A 153 -10.12 12.57 -10.99
CA GLY A 153 -8.69 12.69 -10.70
C GLY A 153 -7.83 12.04 -11.80
N PHE A 154 -8.20 10.83 -12.25
CA PHE A 154 -7.54 10.16 -13.37
C PHE A 154 -7.62 10.95 -14.68
N LYS A 155 -8.82 11.44 -15.03
CA LYS A 155 -9.03 12.23 -16.27
C LYS A 155 -8.20 13.52 -16.29
N LYS A 156 -8.08 14.21 -15.14
CA LYS A 156 -7.23 15.40 -15.02
C LYS A 156 -5.74 15.09 -15.07
N GLY A 157 -5.33 13.96 -14.50
CA GLY A 157 -3.92 13.55 -14.42
C GLY A 157 -3.38 12.83 -15.67
N LYS A 158 -4.23 12.51 -16.65
CA LYS A 158 -3.87 11.68 -17.83
C LYS A 158 -3.22 10.33 -17.47
N TYR A 159 -3.55 9.78 -16.31
CA TYR A 159 -3.04 8.48 -15.89
C TYR A 159 -3.77 7.37 -16.65
N SER A 160 -3.04 6.33 -17.07
CA SER A 160 -3.67 5.11 -17.57
C SER A 160 -4.53 4.49 -16.47
N LEU A 161 -5.74 4.07 -16.86
CA LEU A 161 -6.73 3.42 -16.01
C LEU A 161 -6.66 1.93 -16.33
N SER A 162 -6.26 1.12 -15.36
CA SER A 162 -6.42 -0.34 -15.48
C SER A 162 -7.55 -0.90 -14.62
N LEU A 163 -8.31 -0.04 -13.93
CA LEU A 163 -9.62 -0.37 -13.38
C LEU A 163 -10.61 0.78 -13.59
N GLY A 164 -11.59 0.54 -14.47
CA GLY A 164 -12.71 1.42 -14.74
C GLY A 164 -13.86 0.61 -15.36
N ASN A 165 -14.95 0.50 -14.60
CA ASN A 165 -16.12 -0.35 -14.81
C ASN A 165 -15.88 -1.85 -14.78
N ILE A 166 -16.49 -2.42 -13.77
CA ILE A 166 -17.02 -3.75 -13.86
C ILE A 166 -18.49 -3.64 -14.18
N ASP A 167 -18.91 -4.42 -15.16
CA ASP A 167 -20.29 -4.83 -15.33
C ASP A 167 -20.38 -6.36 -15.23
N LYS A 168 -21.37 -6.99 -15.88
CA LYS A 168 -22.21 -8.09 -15.37
C LYS A 168 -21.51 -9.44 -15.11
N ASN A 169 -20.17 -9.50 -15.16
CA ASN A 169 -19.30 -10.67 -15.02
C ASN A 169 -18.19 -10.57 -13.94
N GLY A 170 -18.14 -9.55 -13.05
CA GLY A 170 -17.33 -9.60 -11.81
C GLY A 170 -16.67 -8.29 -11.32
N VAL A 171 -16.89 -7.94 -10.00
CA VAL A 171 -16.68 -6.71 -9.15
C VAL A 171 -17.69 -5.51 -9.20
N ARG A 172 -18.92 -5.75 -8.74
CA ARG A 172 -19.93 -4.69 -8.55
C ARG A 172 -19.55 -3.77 -7.37
N ASP A 173 -19.38 -2.49 -7.68
CA ASP A 173 -19.55 -1.33 -6.78
C ASP A 173 -18.43 -0.94 -5.80
N LEU A 174 -17.57 -0.01 -6.26
CA LEU A 174 -17.02 1.11 -5.46
C LEU A 174 -17.77 2.41 -5.81
N THR A 175 -19.08 2.31 -6.00
CA THR A 175 -19.93 3.40 -6.47
C THR A 175 -20.90 3.77 -5.37
N ASP A 176 -20.67 4.93 -4.76
CA ASP A 176 -21.83 5.77 -4.53
C ASP A 176 -22.40 6.15 -5.90
N SER A 177 -23.69 6.41 -5.99
CA SER A 177 -24.41 6.66 -7.25
C SER A 177 -23.84 7.78 -8.17
N LYS A 178 -22.68 8.38 -7.85
CA LYS A 178 -22.06 9.49 -8.58
C LYS A 178 -20.53 9.40 -8.75
N THR A 179 -19.81 8.45 -8.14
CA THR A 179 -18.34 8.49 -8.07
C THR A 179 -17.69 7.12 -8.34
N ILE A 180 -16.71 7.07 -9.25
CA ILE A 180 -15.95 5.85 -9.61
C ILE A 180 -14.53 5.95 -9.06
N PHE A 181 -14.03 4.85 -8.46
CA PHE A 181 -12.63 4.69 -8.07
C PHE A 181 -11.83 3.83 -9.02
N GLY A 182 -10.56 4.20 -9.21
CA GLY A 182 -9.56 3.38 -9.88
C GLY A 182 -8.32 3.21 -9.00
N ILE A 183 -7.65 2.07 -9.15
CA ILE A 183 -6.32 1.82 -8.58
C ILE A 183 -5.30 2.11 -9.67
N ARG A 184 -4.21 2.80 -9.32
CA ARG A 184 -3.12 3.10 -10.25
C ARG A 184 -2.50 1.81 -10.82
N ASP A 185 -1.94 1.94 -12.02
CA ASP A 185 -1.33 0.81 -12.75
C ASP A 185 -0.02 0.33 -12.13
N TYR A 186 0.59 1.12 -11.24
CA TYR A 186 1.82 0.78 -10.52
C TYR A 186 1.53 0.54 -9.03
N ILE A 187 2.38 -0.27 -8.39
CA ILE A 187 2.35 -0.49 -6.94
C ILE A 187 3.21 0.58 -6.24
N GLY A 188 2.65 1.27 -5.26
CA GLY A 188 3.38 2.33 -4.54
C GLY A 188 4.51 1.73 -3.71
N PHE A 189 4.20 0.70 -2.95
CA PHE A 189 5.17 -0.07 -2.16
C PHE A 189 4.52 -1.39 -1.71
N TYR A 190 5.30 -2.32 -1.21
CA TYR A 190 4.77 -3.52 -0.57
C TYR A 190 5.49 -3.80 0.75
N TYR A 191 4.85 -4.60 1.60
CA TYR A 191 5.46 -5.21 2.79
C TYR A 191 5.49 -6.72 2.64
N HIS A 192 6.63 -7.30 2.97
CA HIS A 192 6.84 -8.73 3.10
C HIS A 192 8.09 -8.99 3.94
N ASN A 193 8.14 -10.12 4.63
CA ASN A 193 9.32 -10.58 5.36
C ASN A 193 9.98 -9.49 6.25
N GLY A 194 9.16 -8.76 7.01
CA GLY A 194 9.62 -7.79 8.00
C GLY A 194 10.04 -6.41 7.49
N HIS A 195 9.94 -6.15 6.19
CA HIS A 195 10.35 -4.86 5.62
C HIS A 195 9.40 -4.41 4.49
N PHE A 196 9.42 -3.10 4.23
CA PHE A 196 8.73 -2.49 3.11
C PHE A 196 9.71 -2.21 1.97
N ILE A 197 9.29 -2.45 0.73
CA ILE A 197 10.00 -2.04 -0.48
C ILE A 197 9.17 -1.01 -1.24
N ILE A 198 9.75 0.16 -1.47
CA ILE A 198 9.05 1.39 -1.86
C ILE A 198 9.49 1.86 -3.22
N ASN A 199 8.53 1.89 -4.15
CA ASN A 199 8.65 2.44 -5.50
C ASN A 199 8.25 3.94 -5.54
N SER A 200 7.30 4.32 -4.68
CA SER A 200 6.76 5.68 -4.61
C SER A 200 6.84 6.18 -3.18
N LYS A 201 7.83 7.05 -2.93
CA LYS A 201 8.02 7.70 -1.64
C LYS A 201 6.77 8.46 -1.19
N VAL A 202 6.11 9.17 -2.12
CA VAL A 202 4.88 9.92 -1.83
C VAL A 202 3.76 9.00 -1.37
N ASP A 203 3.62 7.82 -1.99
CA ASP A 203 2.59 6.87 -1.58
C ASP A 203 2.92 6.25 -0.21
N ALA A 204 4.18 5.93 0.07
CA ALA A 204 4.64 5.46 1.38
C ALA A 204 4.41 6.50 2.49
N GLU A 205 4.81 7.75 2.29
CA GLU A 205 4.60 8.83 3.27
C GLU A 205 3.13 9.07 3.59
N ARG A 206 2.27 8.95 2.57
CA ARG A 206 0.84 9.13 2.71
C ARG A 206 0.18 7.94 3.40
N MET A 207 0.41 6.72 2.93
CA MET A 207 -0.29 5.53 3.42
C MET A 207 0.24 5.05 4.78
N LEU A 208 1.52 5.29 5.09
CA LEU A 208 2.09 5.00 6.41
C LEU A 208 1.97 6.18 7.39
N PHE A 209 1.28 7.27 7.00
CA PHE A 209 1.08 8.46 7.83
C PHE A 209 2.38 9.05 8.38
N LEU A 210 3.49 8.96 7.63
CA LEU A 210 4.81 9.33 8.16
C LEU A 210 4.87 10.82 8.54
N SER A 211 4.17 11.69 7.81
CA SER A 211 4.09 13.13 8.11
C SER A 211 3.64 13.46 9.55
N SER A 212 2.70 12.69 10.12
CA SER A 212 2.24 12.92 11.49
C SER A 212 3.29 12.50 12.51
N GLU A 213 3.98 11.39 12.24
CA GLU A 213 5.07 10.88 13.08
C GLU A 213 6.27 11.82 13.07
N TYR A 214 6.64 12.35 11.90
CA TYR A 214 7.69 13.37 11.79
C TYR A 214 7.34 14.64 12.56
N LYS A 215 6.09 15.11 12.47
CA LYS A 215 5.65 16.28 13.22
C LYS A 215 5.73 16.05 14.73
N LYS A 216 5.34 14.85 15.20
CA LYS A 216 5.44 14.46 16.61
C LYS A 216 6.91 14.49 17.07
N ARG A 217 7.81 13.79 16.36
CA ARG A 217 9.25 13.75 16.67
C ARG A 217 9.89 15.14 16.65
N ALA A 218 9.50 16.00 15.71
CA ALA A 218 10.01 17.38 15.64
C ALA A 218 9.56 18.22 16.84
N LEU A 219 8.32 18.09 17.28
CA LEU A 219 7.80 18.80 18.46
C LEU A 219 8.46 18.32 19.76
N GLU A 220 8.68 17.01 19.90
CA GLU A 220 9.43 16.42 21.03
C GLU A 220 10.86 16.99 21.07
N THR A 221 11.55 16.99 19.93
CA THR A 221 12.91 17.55 19.83
C THR A 221 12.96 19.03 20.21
N VAL A 222 11.98 19.84 19.77
CA VAL A 222 11.90 21.26 20.14
C VAL A 222 11.65 21.43 21.64
N SER A 223 10.77 20.60 22.23
CA SER A 223 10.51 20.61 23.67
C SER A 223 11.77 20.29 24.48
N ASP A 224 12.52 19.27 24.07
CA ASP A 224 13.77 18.86 24.73
C ASP A 224 14.84 19.97 24.65
N LEU A 225 14.95 20.63 23.50
CA LEU A 225 15.86 21.77 23.31
C LEU A 225 15.47 22.99 24.15
N ILE A 226 14.18 23.24 24.36
CA ILE A 226 13.70 24.31 25.24
C ILE A 226 14.00 23.97 26.71
N GLN A 227 13.78 22.72 27.12
CA GLN A 227 14.12 22.26 28.48
C GLN A 227 15.62 22.37 28.75
N PHE A 228 16.47 22.00 27.79
CA PHE A 228 17.93 22.17 27.90
C PHE A 228 18.39 23.62 28.02
N ARG A 229 17.63 24.59 27.49
CA ARG A 229 17.93 26.02 27.63
C ARG A 229 17.44 26.63 28.94
N SER A 230 16.56 25.93 29.65
CA SER A 230 16.02 26.35 30.95
C SER A 230 16.78 25.79 32.16
N VAL A 231 17.84 25.01 31.90
CA VAL A 231 18.84 24.54 32.88
C VAL A 231 20.11 25.37 32.72
#